data_AF-A0A9P1DXL1-F1
#
_entry.id   AF-A0A9P1DXL1-F1
#
_cell.length_a   1.000
_cell.length_b   1.000
_cell.length_c   1.000
_cell.angle_alpha   90.00
_cell.angle_beta   90.00
_cell.angle_gamma   90.00
#
_symmetry.space_group_name_H-M   'P 1'
#
loop_
_entity.id
_entity.type
_entity.pdbx_description
1 polymer ?
#
loop_
_entity_poly.entity_id
_entity_poly.type
_entity_poly.pdbx_seq_one_letter_code
_entity_poly.pdbx_strand_id
1 'polypeptide(L)'
;MAALDAKLRRQQRKVLLQVLVRAKGDKAVFKKEVEHLSKKSRKNTLKVEKGFYTKENMRKVLGWNAKRIKDAVRYCTVKSRVKTHVRRDKYERDLKEYWVDTATTGTFENEHEESLVDRTSTEGIASSFDLGLPAAPDGIEDQGDESEAESTSGNEAPSVRSKVPKPDDLENEPVFEAVENIKTVVDNLLRVQSRLDTLRETLTALNTSESQQCLPKVDAYRSKLEKRHDELADLKSYFDGHMKASDGEEQFDKAKVSQLQTLLRSIEVECMPQTFSLSMEVVSYLHLPYLQDIPRFDGRYKAEEVQTILKSTKPPKGDEPGANAPSGSGKRPRAKAPAKKRKAAVAEPSEPAKKPKIKKKKAANCSTPQAIASSHHGPVGPAAKAVARAIAKGVTEKEACHLVQAFWEEFEPLLKPDSIVPSGNFCALASRLARTDHENRLSSHLPKFGLCTNIPVSFVDVGLSETHPILAVSDFIKTLDADNKMDTLLMGNRAQQYEEFWNYWRQLVCCYDYGIFGCNSFEEHLSTVFAELKQFCARNSLQLHMMHLSRQLLGFTKSSEYPIGNWFKGADTIV
;
A
#
# COMPACT_ATOMS: atom_id res chain seq x y z
N MET A 1 2.22 21.84 -23.91
CA MET A 1 2.85 21.48 -22.62
C MET A 1 4.36 21.69 -22.61
N ALA A 2 5.19 20.83 -23.21
CA ALA A 2 6.66 20.87 -23.05
C ALA A 2 7.33 22.25 -23.29
N ALA A 3 6.93 23.01 -24.31
CA ALA A 3 7.45 24.35 -24.57
C ALA A 3 7.17 25.38 -23.44
N LEU A 4 6.11 25.18 -22.66
CA LEU A 4 5.74 26.04 -21.53
C LEU A 4 6.68 25.80 -20.33
N ASP A 5 6.96 24.53 -20.04
CA ASP A 5 7.92 24.10 -19.01
C ASP A 5 9.35 24.55 -19.37
N ALA A 6 9.78 24.37 -20.62
CA ALA A 6 11.05 24.90 -21.11
C ALA A 6 11.18 26.44 -20.93
N LYS A 7 10.09 27.19 -21.08
CA LYS A 7 10.05 28.65 -20.83
C LYS A 7 10.15 28.95 -19.33
N LEU A 8 9.42 28.22 -18.48
CA LEU A 8 9.46 28.36 -17.02
C LEU A 8 10.87 28.08 -16.45
N ARG A 9 11.51 26.98 -16.84
CA ARG A 9 12.87 26.62 -16.40
C ARG A 9 13.91 27.66 -16.82
N ARG A 10 13.79 28.24 -18.03
CA ARG A 10 14.65 29.36 -18.49
C ARG A 10 14.48 30.61 -17.60
N GLN A 11 13.24 30.91 -17.19
CA GLN A 11 12.95 32.06 -16.31
C GLN A 11 13.49 31.82 -14.89
N GLN A 12 13.27 30.63 -14.31
CA GLN A 12 13.84 30.25 -13.00
C GLN A 12 15.38 30.32 -13.01
N ARG A 13 16.04 29.78 -14.05
CA ARG A 13 17.50 29.86 -14.18
C ARG A 13 18.01 31.30 -14.26
N LYS A 14 17.28 32.21 -14.93
CA LYS A 14 17.65 33.64 -14.98
C LYS A 14 17.58 34.31 -13.60
N VAL A 15 16.57 33.98 -12.79
CA VAL A 15 16.45 34.50 -11.41
C VAL A 15 17.59 33.96 -10.54
N LEU A 16 17.86 32.65 -10.55
CA LEU A 16 18.95 32.05 -9.77
C LEU A 16 20.33 32.61 -10.15
N LEU A 17 20.56 32.90 -11.43
CA LEU A 17 21.80 33.57 -11.87
C LEU A 17 21.91 35.02 -11.38
N GLN A 18 20.81 35.77 -11.32
CA GLN A 18 20.82 37.13 -10.74
C GLN A 18 21.12 37.10 -9.23
N VAL A 19 20.61 36.09 -8.51
CA VAL A 19 20.89 35.87 -7.08
C VAL A 19 22.35 35.51 -6.86
N LEU A 20 22.92 34.61 -7.68
CA LEU A 20 24.35 34.25 -7.62
C LEU A 20 25.28 35.45 -7.86
N VAL A 21 24.90 36.34 -8.78
CA VAL A 21 25.62 37.59 -9.07
C VAL A 21 25.51 38.59 -7.91
N ARG A 22 24.34 38.74 -7.27
CA ARG A 22 24.16 39.59 -6.08
C ARG A 22 24.98 39.11 -4.89
N ALA A 23 24.96 37.81 -4.64
CA ALA A 23 25.79 37.14 -3.64
C ALA A 23 27.30 37.18 -3.97
N LYS A 24 27.72 37.71 -5.13
CA LYS A 24 29.12 37.74 -5.60
C LYS A 24 29.82 36.37 -5.61
N GLY A 25 29.05 35.29 -5.73
CA GLY A 25 29.54 33.91 -5.62
C GLY A 25 29.68 33.36 -4.19
N ASP A 26 29.38 34.14 -3.14
CA ASP A 26 29.35 33.64 -1.77
C ASP A 26 28.25 32.58 -1.59
N LYS A 27 28.66 31.37 -1.19
CA LYS A 27 27.79 30.19 -1.07
C LYS A 27 26.78 30.30 0.09
N ALA A 28 27.11 31.01 1.16
CA ALA A 28 26.24 31.18 2.32
C ALA A 28 25.18 32.26 2.05
N VAL A 29 25.59 33.40 1.47
CA VAL A 29 24.67 34.47 1.05
C VAL A 29 23.74 33.97 -0.05
N PHE A 30 24.27 33.28 -1.08
CA PHE A 30 23.47 32.66 -2.13
C PHE A 30 22.44 31.69 -1.55
N LYS A 31 22.82 30.84 -0.59
CA LYS A 31 21.90 29.92 0.08
C LYS A 31 20.80 30.68 0.85
N LYS A 32 21.13 31.71 1.63
CA LYS A 32 20.16 32.53 2.38
C LYS A 32 19.16 33.24 1.43
N GLU A 33 19.63 33.80 0.32
CA GLU A 33 18.74 34.43 -0.69
C GLU A 33 17.88 33.41 -1.45
N VAL A 34 18.41 32.23 -1.81
CA VAL A 34 17.63 31.18 -2.49
C VAL A 34 16.58 30.55 -1.58
N GLU A 35 16.88 30.33 -0.30
CA GLU A 35 15.90 29.87 0.69
C GLU A 35 14.79 30.91 0.91
N HIS A 36 15.13 32.21 0.94
CA HIS A 36 14.14 33.30 0.98
C HIS A 36 13.25 33.34 -0.26
N LEU A 37 13.82 33.14 -1.46
CA LEU A 37 13.03 33.01 -2.69
C LEU A 37 12.15 31.75 -2.72
N SER A 38 12.60 30.65 -2.13
CA SER A 38 11.78 29.44 -1.99
C SER A 38 10.64 29.62 -0.99
N LYS A 39 10.78 30.52 0.00
CA LYS A 39 9.71 30.91 0.93
C LYS A 39 8.70 31.87 0.31
N LYS A 40 9.07 32.66 -0.71
CA LYS A 40 8.15 33.50 -1.52
C LYS A 40 7.25 32.68 -2.47
N SER A 41 6.77 31.52 -1.99
CA SER A 41 5.80 30.66 -2.66
C SER A 41 4.37 31.15 -2.39
N ARG A 42 3.55 31.27 -3.43
CA ARG A 42 2.20 31.84 -3.32
C ARG A 42 1.25 30.93 -2.55
N LYS A 43 0.74 31.44 -1.43
CA LYS A 43 -0.26 30.81 -0.58
C LYS A 43 -1.67 31.05 -1.13
N ASN A 44 -2.06 30.28 -2.14
CA ASN A 44 -3.42 30.33 -2.69
C ASN A 44 -4.41 29.66 -1.73
N THR A 45 -5.19 30.44 -0.99
CA THR A 45 -6.14 29.93 0.00
C THR A 45 -7.53 29.82 -0.61
N LEU A 46 -7.87 28.61 -1.06
CA LEU A 46 -9.20 28.28 -1.60
C LEU A 46 -10.16 27.88 -0.46
N LYS A 47 -11.20 28.68 -0.24
CA LYS A 47 -12.35 28.37 0.62
C LYS A 47 -13.49 27.86 -0.27
N VAL A 48 -13.85 26.59 -0.12
CA VAL A 48 -15.02 26.00 -0.77
C VAL A 48 -16.16 25.96 0.24
N GLU A 49 -17.16 26.79 0.01
CA GLU A 49 -18.44 26.74 0.73
C GLU A 49 -19.28 25.59 0.19
N LYS A 50 -19.83 24.79 1.09
CA LYS A 50 -20.43 23.49 0.77
C LYS A 50 -21.38 23.05 1.86
N GLY A 51 -22.48 22.42 1.48
CA GLY A 51 -23.52 22.00 2.42
C GLY A 51 -24.52 21.03 1.82
N PHE A 52 -25.43 20.54 2.66
CA PHE A 52 -26.58 19.74 2.25
C PHE A 52 -27.75 20.67 1.91
N TYR A 53 -28.37 20.45 0.74
CA TYR A 53 -29.53 21.22 0.29
C TYR A 53 -30.59 20.30 -0.31
N THR A 54 -31.87 20.58 -0.03
CA THR A 54 -33.00 19.99 -0.77
C THR A 54 -33.06 20.56 -2.20
N LYS A 55 -33.76 19.87 -3.11
CA LYS A 55 -34.02 20.37 -4.48
C LYS A 55 -34.73 21.73 -4.50
N GLU A 56 -35.52 22.03 -3.47
CA GLU A 56 -36.16 23.33 -3.30
C GLU A 56 -35.19 24.39 -2.80
N ASN A 57 -34.35 24.08 -1.80
CA ASN A 57 -33.39 25.06 -1.27
C ASN A 57 -32.32 25.42 -2.31
N MET A 58 -31.94 24.50 -3.20
CA MET A 58 -31.11 24.84 -4.38
C MET A 58 -31.79 25.85 -5.31
N ARG A 59 -33.12 25.83 -5.43
CA ARG A 59 -33.87 26.78 -6.29
C ARG A 59 -34.13 28.10 -5.57
N LYS A 60 -34.58 28.04 -4.31
CA LYS A 60 -34.99 29.19 -3.48
C LYS A 60 -33.80 29.97 -2.91
N VAL A 61 -32.82 29.27 -2.32
CA VAL A 61 -31.68 29.88 -1.61
C VAL A 61 -30.48 30.10 -2.54
N LEU A 62 -30.15 29.12 -3.38
CA LEU A 62 -28.98 29.20 -4.28
C LEU A 62 -29.32 29.79 -5.67
N GLY A 63 -30.60 29.98 -6.00
CA GLY A 63 -31.04 30.49 -7.31
C GLY A 63 -30.73 29.58 -8.50
N TRP A 64 -30.48 28.27 -8.29
CA TRP A 64 -30.02 27.38 -9.35
C TRP A 64 -31.16 27.01 -10.32
N ASN A 65 -30.85 27.05 -11.62
CA ASN A 65 -31.78 26.60 -12.65
C ASN A 65 -32.02 25.07 -12.57
N ALA A 66 -33.16 24.63 -13.09
CA ALA A 66 -33.59 23.23 -13.00
C ALA A 66 -32.60 22.23 -13.63
N LYS A 67 -31.83 22.65 -14.64
CA LYS A 67 -30.78 21.83 -15.27
C LYS A 67 -29.62 21.58 -14.30
N ARG A 68 -29.06 22.64 -13.70
CA ARG A 68 -27.97 22.54 -12.69
C ARG A 68 -28.40 21.69 -11.49
N ILE A 69 -29.65 21.82 -11.05
CA ILE A 69 -30.22 20.97 -9.98
C ILE A 69 -30.28 19.48 -10.44
N LYS A 70 -30.74 19.19 -11.65
CA LYS A 70 -30.78 17.82 -12.20
C LYS A 70 -29.38 17.20 -12.31
N ASP A 71 -28.40 17.97 -12.76
CA ASP A 71 -27.02 17.51 -12.92
C ASP A 71 -26.31 17.33 -11.55
N ALA A 72 -26.55 18.20 -10.57
CA ALA A 72 -26.05 18.05 -9.20
C ALA A 72 -26.67 16.82 -8.50
N VAL A 73 -27.98 16.62 -8.61
CA VAL A 73 -28.66 15.42 -8.09
C VAL A 73 -28.06 14.15 -8.71
N ARG A 74 -27.89 14.11 -10.04
CA ARG A 74 -27.26 13.00 -10.77
C ARG A 74 -25.84 12.72 -10.29
N TYR A 75 -25.04 13.75 -10.00
CA TYR A 75 -23.66 13.60 -9.49
C TYR A 75 -23.63 12.92 -8.12
N CYS A 76 -24.61 13.21 -7.26
CA CYS A 76 -24.69 12.70 -5.89
C CYS A 76 -25.36 11.31 -5.80
N THR A 77 -26.27 10.95 -6.71
CA THR A 77 -26.96 9.64 -6.71
C THR A 77 -26.15 8.48 -7.29
N VAL A 78 -24.92 8.71 -7.77
CA VAL A 78 -24.02 7.63 -8.22
C VAL A 78 -23.77 6.64 -7.06
N LYS A 79 -23.85 5.33 -7.34
CA LYS A 79 -23.79 4.26 -6.30
C LYS A 79 -22.54 4.33 -5.39
N SER A 80 -21.41 4.86 -5.88
CA SER A 80 -20.18 5.09 -5.09
C SER A 80 -20.21 6.34 -4.19
N ARG A 81 -21.11 7.30 -4.44
CA ARG A 81 -21.21 8.58 -3.71
C ARG A 81 -22.46 8.73 -2.86
N VAL A 82 -23.52 7.97 -3.13
CA VAL A 82 -24.82 8.11 -2.47
C VAL A 82 -24.74 8.07 -0.93
N LYS A 83 -23.80 7.30 -0.35
CA LYS A 83 -23.57 7.20 1.10
C LYS A 83 -22.93 8.44 1.74
N THR A 84 -22.33 9.33 0.96
CA THR A 84 -21.60 10.53 1.46
C THR A 84 -22.16 11.84 0.92
N HIS A 85 -22.79 11.82 -0.25
CA HIS A 85 -23.32 13.00 -0.94
C HIS A 85 -24.85 13.09 -0.91
N VAL A 86 -25.55 12.12 -0.33
CA VAL A 86 -27.01 12.17 -0.11
C VAL A 86 -27.30 11.79 1.34
N ARG A 87 -28.16 12.57 2.00
CA ARG A 87 -28.77 12.21 3.29
C ARG A 87 -30.28 12.40 3.24
N ARG A 88 -30.99 11.82 4.20
CA ARG A 88 -32.36 12.21 4.52
C ARG A 88 -32.32 13.23 5.64
N ASP A 89 -33.29 14.14 5.71
CA ASP A 89 -33.42 14.99 6.90
C ASP A 89 -33.75 14.13 8.14
N LYS A 90 -33.37 14.66 9.32
CA LYS A 90 -33.55 14.01 10.63
C LYS A 90 -35.01 13.98 11.08
N TYR A 91 -35.81 14.98 10.69
CA TYR A 91 -37.20 15.18 11.09
C TYR A 91 -38.14 14.76 9.95
N GLU A 92 -37.87 15.21 8.73
CA GLU A 92 -38.63 14.87 7.52
C GLU A 92 -37.91 13.80 6.69
N ARG A 93 -38.12 12.52 7.03
CA ARG A 93 -37.39 11.37 6.44
C ARG A 93 -37.51 11.23 4.91
N ASP A 94 -38.50 11.87 4.30
CA ASP A 94 -38.73 11.83 2.86
C ASP A 94 -38.03 12.97 2.11
N LEU A 95 -37.63 14.04 2.81
CA LEU A 95 -36.72 15.05 2.26
C LEU A 95 -35.32 14.46 2.09
N LYS A 96 -34.95 14.22 0.84
CA LYS A 96 -33.58 13.88 0.43
C LYS A 96 -32.79 15.18 0.22
N GLU A 97 -31.73 15.37 0.99
CA GLU A 97 -30.77 16.45 0.82
C GLU A 97 -29.51 15.96 0.11
N TYR A 98 -28.95 16.82 -0.74
CA TYR A 98 -27.79 16.51 -1.58
C TYR A 98 -26.64 17.44 -1.21
N TRP A 99 -25.44 16.88 -1.07
CA TRP A 99 -24.22 17.65 -0.83
C TRP A 99 -23.84 18.42 -2.09
N VAL A 100 -23.71 19.74 -2.00
CA VAL A 100 -23.28 20.60 -3.10
C VAL A 100 -22.33 21.69 -2.62
N ASP A 101 -21.35 22.01 -3.46
CA ASP A 101 -20.49 23.16 -3.31
C ASP A 101 -21.22 24.41 -3.85
N THR A 102 -21.40 25.42 -3.01
CA THR A 102 -22.19 26.63 -3.30
C THR A 102 -21.33 27.69 -3.98
N ALA A 103 -20.15 27.95 -3.41
CA ALA A 103 -19.16 28.91 -3.88
C ALA A 103 -17.74 28.37 -3.67
N THR A 104 -16.81 28.80 -4.53
CA THR A 104 -15.38 28.64 -4.32
C THR A 104 -14.76 30.02 -4.36
N THR A 105 -14.44 30.55 -3.18
CA THR A 105 -13.74 31.83 -3.02
C THR A 105 -12.25 31.54 -2.83
N GLY A 106 -11.38 32.36 -3.42
CA GLY A 106 -9.93 32.18 -3.34
C GLY A 106 -9.23 33.51 -3.08
N THR A 107 -8.50 33.61 -1.97
CA THR A 107 -7.64 34.78 -1.74
C THR A 107 -6.24 34.50 -2.29
N PHE A 108 -5.81 35.36 -3.21
CA PHE A 108 -4.43 35.41 -3.71
C PHE A 108 -3.63 36.40 -2.89
N GLU A 109 -3.30 36.00 -1.66
CA GLU A 109 -2.36 36.73 -0.80
C GLU A 109 -0.93 36.54 -1.35
N ASN A 110 -0.32 37.65 -1.77
CA ASN A 110 1.02 37.68 -2.35
C ASN A 110 1.99 38.29 -1.32
N GLU A 111 2.09 37.62 -0.15
CA GLU A 111 2.81 38.07 1.05
C GLU A 111 4.30 38.33 0.73
N HIS A 112 4.71 39.61 0.77
CA HIS A 112 6.12 40.00 0.78
C HIS A 112 6.66 40.00 2.20
N GLU A 113 6.69 38.83 2.83
CA GLU A 113 7.22 38.67 4.18
C GLU A 113 8.76 38.74 4.14
N GLU A 114 9.31 39.90 4.47
CA GLU A 114 10.75 40.08 4.74
C GLU A 114 11.02 40.08 6.25
N SER A 115 10.51 39.06 6.95
CA SER A 115 10.80 38.80 8.36
C SER A 115 12.24 38.30 8.53
N LEU A 116 13.16 39.22 8.80
CA LEU A 116 14.58 38.94 9.00
C LEU A 116 14.82 38.30 10.38
N VAL A 117 14.46 37.02 10.53
CA VAL A 117 14.67 36.24 11.75
C VAL A 117 16.14 35.79 11.87
N ASP A 118 17.04 36.75 12.09
CA ASP A 118 18.42 36.46 12.48
C ASP A 118 18.47 36.02 13.95
N ARG A 119 18.25 34.72 14.18
CA ARG A 119 18.47 34.04 15.47
C ARG A 119 19.98 33.85 15.75
N THR A 120 20.70 34.95 15.92
CA THR A 120 22.05 34.95 16.52
C THR A 120 21.93 34.73 18.03
N SER A 121 21.74 33.48 18.43
CA SER A 121 21.78 33.08 19.85
C SER A 121 23.24 33.00 20.32
N THR A 122 23.79 34.12 20.79
CA THR A 122 25.08 34.15 21.50
C THR A 122 24.85 33.81 22.97
N GLU A 123 25.29 32.63 23.40
CA GLU A 123 25.34 32.27 24.83
C GLU A 123 26.42 33.09 25.54
N GLY A 124 26.01 34.21 26.14
CA GLY A 124 26.86 35.09 26.95
C GLY A 124 26.38 35.09 28.40
N ILE A 125 27.16 34.51 29.31
CA ILE A 125 26.89 34.59 30.75
C ILE A 125 27.22 36.00 31.22
N ALA A 126 26.21 36.78 31.60
CA ALA A 126 26.34 38.08 32.24
C ALA A 126 25.44 38.15 33.46
N SER A 127 25.96 38.73 34.54
CA SER A 127 25.28 38.84 35.84
C SER A 127 24.14 39.85 35.83
N SER A 128 23.17 39.65 36.72
CA SER A 128 22.04 40.53 37.02
C SER A 128 22.40 42.02 37.05
N PHE A 129 21.61 42.83 36.34
CA PHE A 129 21.48 44.26 36.58
C PHE A 129 20.01 44.57 36.89
N ASP A 130 19.76 45.25 38.01
CA ASP A 130 18.42 45.62 38.47
C ASP A 130 18.17 47.11 38.17
N LEU A 131 17.00 47.41 37.65
CA LEU A 131 16.52 48.76 37.29
C LEU A 131 14.99 48.84 37.47
N GLY A 132 14.51 48.64 38.70
CA GLY A 132 13.10 48.85 39.03
C GLY A 132 12.66 50.31 38.95
N LEU A 133 11.46 50.56 38.42
CA LEU A 133 10.58 51.73 38.59
C LEU A 133 9.14 51.30 38.19
N PRO A 134 8.06 52.05 38.49
CA PRO A 134 7.02 51.51 39.38
C PRO A 134 5.70 51.12 38.70
N ALA A 135 4.85 50.41 39.45
CA ALA A 135 3.51 49.99 39.04
C ALA A 135 2.41 50.96 39.51
N ALA A 136 1.44 51.23 38.63
CA ALA A 136 0.10 51.78 38.89
C ALA A 136 -0.72 51.80 37.57
N PRO A 137 -2.06 51.90 37.60
CA PRO A 137 -2.99 51.16 38.46
C PRO A 137 -4.14 50.52 37.64
N ASP A 138 -5.12 49.94 38.32
CA ASP A 138 -6.30 49.28 37.72
C ASP A 138 -7.33 50.23 37.09
N GLY A 139 -8.18 49.65 36.21
CA GLY A 139 -9.60 49.97 36.15
C GLY A 139 -10.12 50.71 34.91
N ILE A 140 -11.13 50.14 34.28
CA ILE A 140 -12.41 50.77 33.89
C ILE A 140 -13.36 49.66 33.40
N GLU A 141 -14.58 49.66 33.90
CA GLU A 141 -15.69 48.82 33.41
C GLU A 141 -16.44 49.57 32.30
N ASP A 142 -17.09 48.85 31.39
CA ASP A 142 -18.10 49.46 30.49
C ASP A 142 -19.29 48.51 30.32
N GLN A 143 -20.50 49.06 30.47
CA GLN A 143 -21.79 48.38 30.27
C GLN A 143 -22.68 49.31 29.43
N GLY A 144 -23.16 48.83 28.27
CA GLY A 144 -24.02 49.59 27.35
C GLY A 144 -25.25 48.76 26.95
N ASP A 145 -26.44 49.31 27.21
CA ASP A 145 -27.71 48.59 27.39
C ASP A 145 -28.78 48.84 26.28
N GLU A 146 -29.86 48.03 26.27
CA GLU A 146 -31.08 48.03 25.39
C GLU A 146 -30.81 48.08 23.85
N SER A 147 -31.67 48.41 22.86
CA SER A 147 -33.14 48.65 22.62
C SER A 147 -33.38 48.56 21.07
N GLU A 148 -34.55 48.37 20.44
CA GLU A 148 -35.89 47.83 20.79
C GLU A 148 -36.66 47.39 19.49
N ALA A 149 -37.75 46.64 19.64
CA ALA A 149 -39.01 46.61 18.86
C ALA A 149 -39.09 46.26 17.33
N GLU A 150 -40.01 45.32 17.06
CA GLU A 150 -41.00 45.19 15.96
C GLU A 150 -40.79 45.69 14.51
N SER A 151 -41.24 44.87 13.55
CA SER A 151 -42.33 45.27 12.62
C SER A 151 -42.95 44.07 11.87
N THR A 152 -44.19 44.22 11.40
CA THR A 152 -45.03 43.15 10.84
C THR A 152 -45.15 43.20 9.31
N SER A 153 -45.33 42.04 8.67
CA SER A 153 -46.02 41.94 7.37
C SER A 153 -46.50 40.51 7.12
N GLY A 154 -47.80 40.35 6.86
CA GLY A 154 -48.41 39.07 6.48
C GLY A 154 -48.66 39.00 4.97
N ASN A 155 -48.63 37.79 4.40
CA ASN A 155 -49.02 37.56 3.01
C ASN A 155 -49.62 36.16 2.87
N GLU A 156 -50.95 36.07 2.70
CA GLU A 156 -51.62 34.81 2.41
C GLU A 156 -51.48 34.46 0.91
N ALA A 157 -51.17 33.20 0.63
CA ALA A 157 -51.10 32.65 -0.73
C ALA A 157 -51.76 31.26 -0.75
N PRO A 158 -52.41 30.84 -1.86
CA PRO A 158 -53.45 29.82 -1.81
C PRO A 158 -52.94 28.40 -1.56
N SER A 159 -53.71 27.67 -0.76
CA SER A 159 -53.45 26.26 -0.43
C SER A 159 -53.66 25.34 -1.64
N VAL A 160 -52.59 25.11 -2.40
CA VAL A 160 -52.55 24.05 -3.41
C VAL A 160 -52.42 22.71 -2.70
N ARG A 161 -53.50 21.92 -2.68
CA ARG A 161 -53.48 20.54 -2.19
C ARG A 161 -52.53 19.67 -3.04
N SER A 162 -51.29 19.51 -2.56
CA SER A 162 -50.39 18.45 -3.03
C SER A 162 -51.09 17.10 -2.91
N LYS A 163 -51.37 16.45 -4.04
CA LYS A 163 -51.79 15.04 -4.04
C LYS A 163 -50.67 14.22 -3.42
N VAL A 164 -50.99 13.46 -2.37
CA VAL A 164 -50.12 12.40 -1.86
C VAL A 164 -49.94 11.38 -2.99
N PRO A 165 -48.70 10.97 -3.34
CA PRO A 165 -48.46 9.90 -4.31
C PRO A 165 -49.18 8.61 -3.91
N LYS A 166 -49.62 7.82 -4.89
CA LYS A 166 -50.26 6.53 -4.59
C LYS A 166 -49.16 5.51 -4.22
N PRO A 167 -49.46 4.51 -3.37
CA PRO A 167 -48.49 3.44 -3.10
C PRO A 167 -48.05 2.70 -4.37
N ASP A 168 -48.91 2.64 -5.40
CA ASP A 168 -48.67 2.05 -6.71
C ASP A 168 -47.44 2.67 -7.45
N ASP A 169 -47.12 3.94 -7.17
CA ASP A 169 -45.97 4.64 -7.77
C ASP A 169 -44.62 4.00 -7.35
N LEU A 170 -44.58 3.33 -6.20
CA LEU A 170 -43.36 2.71 -5.66
C LEU A 170 -43.09 1.30 -6.19
N GLU A 171 -44.10 0.56 -6.67
CA GLU A 171 -43.87 -0.78 -7.27
C GLU A 171 -43.15 -0.72 -8.62
N ASN A 172 -43.15 0.45 -9.27
CA ASN A 172 -42.60 0.64 -10.62
C ASN A 172 -41.11 1.05 -10.63
N GLU A 173 -40.55 1.61 -9.55
CA GLU A 173 -39.12 1.98 -9.44
C GLU A 173 -38.14 0.84 -9.83
N PRO A 174 -38.30 -0.43 -9.37
CA PRO A 174 -37.43 -1.54 -9.79
C PRO A 174 -37.60 -1.96 -11.26
N VAL A 175 -38.70 -1.60 -11.91
CA VAL A 175 -38.90 -1.85 -13.36
C VAL A 175 -38.00 -0.91 -14.16
N PHE A 176 -37.98 0.38 -13.79
CA PHE A 176 -37.11 1.37 -14.44
C PHE A 176 -35.62 1.07 -14.22
N GLU A 177 -35.19 0.65 -13.01
CA GLU A 177 -33.80 0.22 -12.81
C GLU A 177 -33.45 -1.02 -13.65
N ALA A 178 -34.37 -1.99 -13.80
CA ALA A 178 -34.14 -3.14 -14.69
C ALA A 178 -33.98 -2.72 -16.17
N VAL A 179 -34.80 -1.78 -16.65
CA VAL A 179 -34.74 -1.26 -18.04
C VAL A 179 -33.49 -0.40 -18.29
N GLU A 180 -33.08 0.46 -17.35
CA GLU A 180 -31.83 1.22 -17.48
C GLU A 180 -30.59 0.29 -17.49
N ASN A 181 -30.60 -0.78 -16.69
CA ASN A 181 -29.51 -1.76 -16.64
C ASN A 181 -29.34 -2.59 -17.92
N ILE A 182 -30.39 -2.72 -18.78
CA ILE A 182 -30.29 -3.44 -20.07
C ILE A 182 -29.08 -2.98 -20.87
N LYS A 183 -28.87 -1.66 -20.97
CA LYS A 183 -27.78 -1.11 -21.77
C LYS A 183 -26.42 -1.63 -21.30
N THR A 184 -26.17 -1.62 -19.99
CA THR A 184 -24.92 -2.09 -19.40
C THR A 184 -24.70 -3.58 -19.67
N VAL A 185 -25.76 -4.39 -19.68
CA VAL A 185 -25.67 -5.83 -19.97
C VAL A 185 -25.45 -6.10 -21.45
N VAL A 186 -26.10 -5.36 -22.37
CA VAL A 186 -25.82 -5.43 -23.81
C VAL A 186 -24.38 -4.99 -24.12
N ASP A 187 -23.92 -3.86 -23.55
CA ASP A 187 -22.54 -3.36 -23.71
C ASP A 187 -21.50 -4.39 -23.21
N ASN A 188 -21.84 -5.21 -22.20
CA ASN A 188 -20.98 -6.29 -21.70
C ASN A 188 -21.06 -7.56 -22.55
N LEU A 189 -22.26 -7.96 -23.03
CA LEU A 189 -22.44 -9.10 -23.94
C LEU A 189 -21.62 -8.92 -25.22
N LEU A 190 -21.67 -7.73 -25.84
CA LEU A 190 -20.92 -7.40 -27.05
C LEU A 190 -19.40 -7.50 -26.84
N ARG A 191 -18.88 -7.09 -25.66
CA ARG A 191 -17.46 -7.27 -25.29
C ARG A 191 -17.09 -8.74 -25.13
N VAL A 192 -17.98 -9.55 -24.56
CA VAL A 192 -17.75 -11.00 -24.42
C VAL A 192 -17.76 -11.70 -25.77
N GLN A 193 -18.71 -11.38 -26.65
CA GLN A 193 -18.76 -11.90 -28.03
C GLN A 193 -17.46 -11.54 -28.79
N SER A 194 -17.06 -10.27 -28.80
CA SER A 194 -15.81 -9.83 -29.43
C SER A 194 -14.57 -10.55 -28.90
N ARG A 195 -14.51 -10.86 -27.60
CA ARG A 195 -13.42 -11.66 -27.01
C ARG A 195 -13.47 -13.13 -27.45
N LEU A 196 -14.65 -13.72 -27.61
CA LEU A 196 -14.80 -15.08 -28.12
C LEU A 196 -14.46 -15.16 -29.62
N ASP A 197 -14.74 -14.13 -30.41
CA ASP A 197 -14.29 -14.03 -31.80
C ASP A 197 -12.75 -14.00 -31.87
N THR A 198 -12.07 -13.15 -31.10
CA THR A 198 -10.59 -13.16 -31.03
C THR A 198 -10.02 -14.49 -30.52
N LEU A 199 -10.69 -15.14 -29.56
CA LEU A 199 -10.30 -16.47 -29.07
C LEU A 199 -10.46 -17.54 -30.16
N ARG A 200 -11.53 -17.48 -30.95
CA ARG A 200 -11.81 -18.38 -32.08
C ARG A 200 -10.79 -18.21 -33.19
N GLU A 201 -10.46 -16.97 -33.55
CA GLU A 201 -9.42 -16.65 -34.54
C GLU A 201 -8.06 -17.18 -34.10
N THR A 202 -7.65 -16.94 -32.85
CA THR A 202 -6.35 -17.41 -32.34
C THR A 202 -6.27 -18.94 -32.24
N LEU A 203 -7.32 -19.62 -31.78
CA LEU A 203 -7.39 -21.09 -31.75
C LEU A 203 -7.33 -21.70 -33.17
N THR A 204 -7.96 -21.04 -34.14
CA THR A 204 -7.93 -21.44 -35.56
C THR A 204 -6.54 -21.23 -36.18
N ALA A 205 -5.87 -20.11 -35.87
CA ALA A 205 -4.52 -19.81 -36.35
C ALA A 205 -3.44 -20.74 -35.76
N LEU A 206 -3.65 -21.24 -34.54
CA LEU A 206 -2.75 -22.18 -33.88
C LEU A 206 -2.85 -23.61 -34.42
N ASN A 207 -4.06 -24.04 -34.81
CA ASN A 207 -4.36 -25.32 -35.45
C ASN A 207 -3.71 -26.56 -34.76
N THR A 208 -3.74 -26.64 -33.43
CA THR A 208 -3.24 -27.80 -32.67
C THR A 208 -4.37 -28.77 -32.33
N SER A 209 -4.04 -29.98 -31.89
CA SER A 209 -5.00 -30.99 -31.42
C SER A 209 -5.88 -30.47 -30.27
N GLU A 210 -5.34 -29.58 -29.44
CA GLU A 210 -6.01 -28.97 -28.29
C GLU A 210 -6.87 -27.80 -28.75
N SER A 211 -6.37 -26.95 -29.67
CA SER A 211 -7.15 -25.82 -30.18
C SER A 211 -8.37 -26.29 -30.98
N GLN A 212 -8.24 -27.38 -31.75
CA GLN A 212 -9.35 -28.06 -32.43
C GLN A 212 -10.39 -28.66 -31.46
N GLN A 213 -10.00 -29.08 -30.25
CA GLN A 213 -10.93 -29.52 -29.20
C GLN A 213 -11.63 -28.36 -28.48
N CYS A 214 -10.97 -27.21 -28.34
CA CYS A 214 -11.56 -26.02 -27.73
C CYS A 214 -12.52 -25.26 -28.66
N LEU A 215 -12.25 -25.20 -29.97
CA LEU A 215 -13.08 -24.50 -30.97
C LEU A 215 -14.59 -24.82 -30.91
N PRO A 216 -15.06 -26.09 -30.90
CA PRO A 216 -16.50 -26.37 -30.81
C PRO A 216 -17.12 -25.94 -29.47
N LYS A 217 -16.34 -25.87 -28.38
CA LYS A 217 -16.82 -25.27 -27.11
C LYS A 217 -17.02 -23.77 -27.26
N VAL A 218 -16.07 -23.07 -27.88
CA VAL A 218 -16.13 -21.61 -28.14
C VAL A 218 -17.33 -21.27 -29.02
N ASP A 219 -17.54 -22.00 -30.12
CA ASP A 219 -18.62 -21.75 -31.07
C ASP A 219 -20.00 -22.03 -30.47
N ALA A 220 -20.15 -23.09 -29.66
CA ALA A 220 -21.36 -23.33 -28.89
C ALA A 220 -21.62 -22.20 -27.86
N TYR A 221 -20.56 -21.68 -27.22
CA TYR A 221 -20.68 -20.59 -26.25
C TYR A 221 -21.10 -19.27 -26.90
N ARG A 222 -20.46 -18.93 -28.03
CA ARG A 222 -20.79 -17.80 -28.89
C ARG A 222 -22.26 -17.85 -29.32
N SER A 223 -22.71 -18.99 -29.83
CA SER A 223 -24.10 -19.20 -30.29
C SER A 223 -25.13 -19.00 -29.16
N LYS A 224 -24.81 -19.43 -27.93
CA LYS A 224 -25.66 -19.20 -26.75
C LYS A 224 -25.75 -17.72 -26.38
N LEU A 225 -24.63 -16.99 -26.43
CA LEU A 225 -24.57 -15.55 -26.17
C LEU A 225 -25.29 -14.72 -27.23
N GLU A 226 -25.14 -15.09 -28.51
CA GLU A 226 -25.83 -14.48 -29.65
C GLU A 226 -27.35 -14.57 -29.48
N LYS A 227 -27.89 -15.77 -29.20
CA LYS A 227 -29.31 -15.92 -28.89
C LYS A 227 -29.76 -15.11 -27.66
N ARG A 228 -28.95 -15.04 -26.61
CA ARG A 228 -29.25 -14.25 -25.39
C ARG A 228 -29.21 -12.73 -25.62
N HIS A 229 -28.38 -12.27 -26.54
CA HIS A 229 -28.35 -10.89 -26.99
C HIS A 229 -29.65 -10.54 -27.73
N ASP A 230 -30.11 -11.40 -28.64
CA ASP A 230 -31.32 -11.14 -29.43
C ASP A 230 -32.59 -11.21 -28.58
N GLU A 231 -32.71 -12.20 -27.68
CA GLU A 231 -33.77 -12.27 -26.67
C GLU A 231 -33.84 -10.99 -25.80
N LEU A 232 -32.70 -10.32 -25.56
CA LEU A 232 -32.61 -9.08 -24.79
C LEU A 232 -32.89 -7.83 -25.65
N ALA A 233 -32.52 -7.85 -26.93
CA ALA A 233 -32.81 -6.79 -27.89
C ALA A 233 -34.31 -6.69 -28.18
N ASP A 234 -35.00 -7.82 -28.37
CA ASP A 234 -36.47 -7.88 -28.54
C ASP A 234 -37.20 -7.29 -27.33
N LEU A 235 -36.80 -7.68 -26.11
CA LEU A 235 -37.37 -7.12 -24.88
C LEU A 235 -37.07 -5.63 -24.75
N LYS A 236 -35.85 -5.19 -25.09
CA LYS A 236 -35.53 -3.76 -25.10
C LYS A 236 -36.40 -2.99 -26.09
N SER A 237 -36.60 -3.51 -27.30
CA SER A 237 -37.45 -2.91 -28.33
C SER A 237 -38.91 -2.79 -27.87
N TYR A 238 -39.42 -3.81 -27.18
CA TYR A 238 -40.73 -3.78 -26.54
C TYR A 238 -40.86 -2.64 -25.52
N PHE A 239 -39.90 -2.49 -24.59
CA PHE A 239 -39.92 -1.41 -23.60
C PHE A 239 -39.70 -0.02 -24.22
N ASP A 240 -38.76 0.13 -25.16
CA ASP A 240 -38.49 1.38 -25.89
C ASP A 240 -39.70 1.87 -26.70
N GLY A 241 -40.62 0.97 -27.09
CA GLY A 241 -41.88 1.28 -27.74
C GLY A 241 -42.91 1.85 -26.76
N HIS A 242 -43.22 1.12 -25.68
CA HIS A 242 -44.23 1.53 -24.69
C HIS A 242 -43.82 2.81 -23.94
N MET A 243 -42.52 2.99 -23.66
CA MET A 243 -41.93 4.21 -23.08
C MET A 243 -42.16 5.51 -23.89
N LYS A 244 -42.72 5.42 -25.11
CA LYS A 244 -43.06 6.57 -25.97
C LYS A 244 -44.56 6.80 -26.14
N ALA A 245 -45.41 5.88 -25.67
CA ALA A 245 -46.86 6.01 -25.72
C ALA A 245 -47.45 6.64 -24.44
N SER A 246 -46.72 6.55 -23.33
CA SER A 246 -47.19 6.89 -21.98
C SER A 246 -47.16 8.40 -21.66
N ASP A 247 -47.96 9.20 -22.38
CA ASP A 247 -48.57 10.41 -21.79
C ASP A 247 -49.81 10.04 -20.94
N GLY A 248 -50.25 8.77 -20.98
CA GLY A 248 -51.26 8.16 -20.11
C GLY A 248 -50.72 7.00 -19.27
N GLU A 249 -51.49 6.60 -18.25
CA GLU A 249 -51.12 5.63 -17.19
C GLU A 249 -51.07 4.14 -17.63
N GLU A 250 -50.49 3.82 -18.80
CA GLU A 250 -50.34 2.41 -19.22
C GLU A 250 -49.28 1.68 -18.38
N GLN A 251 -49.72 0.71 -17.58
CA GLN A 251 -48.84 -0.15 -16.79
C GLN A 251 -48.11 -1.17 -17.69
N PHE A 252 -46.81 -1.37 -17.46
CA PHE A 252 -46.04 -2.39 -18.16
C PHE A 252 -46.58 -3.80 -17.88
N ASP A 253 -46.61 -4.65 -18.92
CA ASP A 253 -46.89 -6.08 -18.74
C ASP A 253 -45.90 -6.73 -17.75
N LYS A 254 -46.42 -7.11 -16.59
CA LYS A 254 -45.70 -7.76 -15.49
C LYS A 254 -45.03 -9.07 -15.93
N ALA A 255 -45.58 -9.77 -16.94
CA ALA A 255 -44.95 -10.94 -17.53
C ALA A 255 -43.68 -10.57 -18.32
N LYS A 256 -43.69 -9.48 -19.10
CA LYS A 256 -42.51 -8.97 -19.82
C LYS A 256 -41.42 -8.46 -18.88
N VAL A 257 -41.80 -7.81 -17.78
CA VAL A 257 -40.86 -7.39 -16.72
C VAL A 257 -40.21 -8.62 -16.07
N SER A 258 -40.99 -9.65 -15.75
CA SER A 258 -40.47 -10.91 -15.18
C SER A 258 -39.58 -11.68 -16.18
N GLN A 259 -39.96 -11.70 -17.47
CA GLN A 259 -39.15 -12.26 -18.56
C GLN A 259 -37.78 -11.57 -18.64
N LEU A 260 -37.74 -10.24 -18.58
CA LEU A 260 -36.52 -9.45 -18.57
C LEU A 260 -35.63 -9.75 -17.36
N GLN A 261 -36.18 -9.71 -16.15
CA GLN A 261 -35.40 -9.98 -14.92
C GLN A 261 -34.83 -11.40 -14.90
N THR A 262 -35.57 -12.38 -15.41
CA THR A 262 -35.11 -13.76 -15.57
C THR A 262 -33.98 -13.87 -16.59
N LEU A 263 -34.09 -13.18 -17.74
CA LEU A 263 -33.08 -13.17 -18.78
C LEU A 263 -31.77 -12.52 -18.31
N LEU A 264 -31.84 -11.35 -17.68
CA LEU A 264 -30.69 -10.65 -17.10
C LEU A 264 -29.96 -11.55 -16.08
N ARG A 265 -30.69 -12.18 -15.15
CA ARG A 265 -30.11 -13.11 -14.18
C ARG A 265 -29.46 -14.34 -14.84
N SER A 266 -30.04 -14.89 -15.91
CA SER A 266 -29.43 -16.00 -16.67
C SER A 266 -28.12 -15.57 -17.36
N ILE A 267 -28.07 -14.36 -17.91
CA ILE A 267 -26.84 -13.79 -18.49
C ILE A 267 -25.75 -13.64 -17.42
N GLU A 268 -26.08 -13.03 -16.28
CA GLU A 268 -25.14 -12.80 -15.17
C GLU A 268 -24.61 -14.11 -14.56
N VAL A 269 -25.49 -15.09 -14.31
CA VAL A 269 -25.16 -16.33 -13.59
C VAL A 269 -24.56 -17.41 -14.49
N GLU A 270 -25.07 -17.58 -15.72
CA GLU A 270 -24.57 -18.65 -16.61
C GLU A 270 -23.45 -18.15 -17.52
N CYS A 271 -23.63 -16.99 -18.15
CA CYS A 271 -22.81 -16.62 -19.32
C CYS A 271 -21.45 -16.04 -18.90
N MET A 272 -21.41 -15.19 -17.87
CA MET A 272 -20.18 -14.56 -17.40
C MET A 272 -19.18 -15.57 -16.78
N PRO A 273 -19.57 -16.48 -15.86
CA PRO A 273 -18.62 -17.38 -15.21
C PRO A 273 -18.10 -18.49 -16.14
N GLN A 274 -18.94 -18.97 -17.06
CA GLN A 274 -18.53 -19.99 -18.03
C GLN A 274 -17.58 -19.42 -19.09
N THR A 275 -17.78 -18.17 -19.53
CA THR A 275 -16.79 -17.44 -20.36
C THR A 275 -15.43 -17.36 -19.66
N PHE A 276 -15.42 -16.99 -18.37
CA PHE A 276 -14.18 -16.93 -17.58
C PHE A 276 -13.51 -18.31 -17.48
N SER A 277 -14.27 -19.36 -17.13
CA SER A 277 -13.75 -20.74 -17.07
C SER A 277 -13.15 -21.20 -18.40
N LEU A 278 -13.80 -20.89 -19.54
CA LEU A 278 -13.31 -21.26 -20.86
C LEU A 278 -11.99 -20.54 -21.21
N SER A 279 -11.86 -19.27 -20.82
CA SER A 279 -10.63 -18.52 -21.01
C SER A 279 -9.46 -19.07 -20.16
N MET A 280 -9.74 -19.49 -18.92
CA MET A 280 -8.75 -20.16 -18.07
C MET A 280 -8.36 -21.55 -18.60
N GLU A 281 -9.32 -22.32 -19.13
CA GLU A 281 -9.07 -23.62 -19.78
C GLU A 281 -8.08 -23.44 -20.94
N VAL A 282 -8.36 -22.50 -21.86
CA VAL A 282 -7.48 -22.20 -23.00
C VAL A 282 -6.11 -21.66 -22.56
N VAL A 283 -6.05 -20.73 -21.60
CA VAL A 283 -4.76 -20.23 -21.08
C VAL A 283 -3.90 -21.36 -20.48
N SER A 284 -4.51 -22.40 -19.91
CA SER A 284 -3.77 -23.58 -19.41
C SER A 284 -3.20 -24.44 -20.53
N TYR A 285 -3.88 -24.55 -21.69
CA TYR A 285 -3.36 -25.27 -22.86
C TYR A 285 -2.34 -24.47 -23.67
N LEU A 286 -2.43 -23.13 -23.67
CA LEU A 286 -1.52 -22.25 -24.42
C LEU A 286 -0.16 -21.99 -23.73
N HIS A 287 0.05 -22.48 -22.51
CA HIS A 287 1.35 -22.41 -21.85
C HIS A 287 2.33 -23.43 -22.45
N LEU A 288 3.08 -22.96 -23.45
CA LEU A 288 4.10 -23.70 -24.19
C LEU A 288 5.19 -24.34 -23.29
N PRO A 289 5.91 -25.39 -23.76
CA PRO A 289 6.60 -26.36 -22.89
C PRO A 289 7.82 -25.88 -22.06
N TYR A 290 8.15 -24.58 -22.04
CA TYR A 290 9.36 -24.01 -21.44
C TYR A 290 9.50 -24.16 -19.90
N LEU A 291 8.56 -24.85 -19.25
CA LEU A 291 8.59 -25.18 -17.81
C LEU A 291 8.75 -26.69 -17.53
N GLN A 292 8.89 -27.55 -18.55
CA GLN A 292 9.04 -29.00 -18.35
C GLN A 292 10.39 -29.40 -17.75
N ASP A 293 11.43 -28.57 -17.89
CA ASP A 293 12.76 -28.78 -17.30
C ASP A 293 12.87 -28.35 -15.82
N ILE A 294 11.79 -27.84 -15.21
CA ILE A 294 11.76 -27.54 -13.76
C ILE A 294 11.43 -28.84 -12.99
N PRO A 295 12.32 -29.35 -12.11
CA PRO A 295 12.04 -30.56 -11.35
C PRO A 295 10.80 -30.39 -10.46
N ARG A 296 9.77 -31.20 -10.70
CA ARG A 296 8.58 -31.24 -9.83
C ARG A 296 8.97 -31.73 -8.45
N PHE A 297 8.93 -30.84 -7.45
CA PHE A 297 9.25 -31.16 -6.07
C PHE A 297 8.10 -31.95 -5.42
N ASP A 298 8.11 -33.27 -5.59
CA ASP A 298 7.08 -34.17 -5.07
C ASP A 298 7.24 -34.34 -3.54
N GLY A 299 6.45 -33.58 -2.79
CA GLY A 299 6.61 -33.38 -1.34
C GLY A 299 6.25 -34.59 -0.49
N ARG A 300 7.11 -35.61 -0.46
CA ARG A 300 6.96 -36.81 0.40
C ARG A 300 8.25 -37.23 1.12
N TYR A 301 8.73 -36.42 2.04
CA TYR A 301 9.65 -36.92 3.07
C TYR A 301 8.89 -37.77 4.09
N LYS A 302 9.04 -39.09 4.00
CA LYS A 302 8.90 -39.96 5.18
C LYS A 302 10.20 -39.93 5.97
N ALA A 303 10.11 -39.86 7.29
CA ALA A 303 11.24 -40.11 8.17
C ALA A 303 11.30 -41.60 8.50
N GLU A 304 12.27 -42.32 7.92
CA GLU A 304 12.84 -43.60 8.42
C GLU A 304 13.83 -44.15 7.38
N GLU A 305 15.14 -44.05 7.65
CA GLU A 305 15.99 -45.22 7.95
C GLU A 305 17.43 -44.80 8.30
N VAL A 306 18.16 -45.67 8.98
CA VAL A 306 19.50 -45.38 9.55
C VAL A 306 20.45 -46.55 9.30
N GLN A 307 21.54 -46.28 8.58
CA GLN A 307 22.78 -47.08 8.47
C GLN A 307 22.67 -48.53 7.98
N THR A 308 23.51 -48.90 6.99
CA THR A 308 24.29 -50.14 7.08
C THR A 308 25.55 -50.09 6.20
N ILE A 309 26.65 -50.68 6.71
CA ILE A 309 27.72 -51.41 6.00
C ILE A 309 28.36 -50.68 4.78
N LEU A 310 29.50 -49.99 4.92
CA LEU A 310 30.89 -50.50 5.01
C LEU A 310 31.57 -50.91 3.68
N LYS A 311 32.76 -50.32 3.47
CA LYS A 311 33.95 -50.86 2.75
C LYS A 311 33.89 -51.05 1.22
N SER A 312 34.63 -50.16 0.54
CA SER A 312 35.82 -50.48 -0.27
C SER A 312 35.75 -51.64 -1.30
N THR A 313 35.90 -51.28 -2.58
CA THR A 313 36.72 -52.08 -3.52
C THR A 313 37.37 -51.20 -4.58
N LYS A 314 38.44 -51.69 -5.23
CA LYS A 314 39.20 -50.97 -6.26
C LYS A 314 38.56 -51.15 -7.65
N PRO A 315 38.73 -50.21 -8.60
CA PRO A 315 38.71 -50.55 -10.02
C PRO A 315 39.98 -51.36 -10.42
N PRO A 316 39.90 -52.30 -11.38
CA PRO A 316 41.04 -53.09 -11.84
C PRO A 316 41.92 -52.34 -12.87
N LYS A 317 43.02 -52.99 -13.27
CA LYS A 317 43.89 -52.64 -14.41
C LYS A 317 43.68 -53.64 -15.56
N GLY A 318 44.01 -53.19 -16.76
CA GLY A 318 44.28 -54.02 -17.94
C GLY A 318 43.16 -54.00 -18.99
N ASP A 319 43.44 -54.05 -20.30
CA ASP A 319 44.74 -53.97 -21.00
C ASP A 319 44.56 -53.40 -22.43
N GLU A 320 45.69 -53.06 -23.07
CA GLU A 320 45.84 -52.65 -24.49
C GLU A 320 45.66 -53.85 -25.47
N PRO A 321 45.71 -53.72 -26.83
CA PRO A 321 46.18 -52.58 -27.65
C PRO A 321 45.31 -52.17 -28.87
N GLY A 322 45.68 -51.05 -29.51
CA GLY A 322 45.17 -50.65 -30.83
C GLY A 322 46.00 -49.51 -31.45
N ALA A 323 46.84 -49.81 -32.45
CA ALA A 323 47.83 -48.87 -32.97
C ALA A 323 47.29 -47.88 -34.01
N ASN A 324 47.73 -46.61 -33.95
CA ASN A 324 48.57 -46.01 -35.02
C ASN A 324 49.08 -44.60 -34.66
N ALA A 325 50.13 -44.17 -35.38
CA ALA A 325 50.83 -42.88 -35.27
C ALA A 325 50.74 -42.14 -36.66
N PRO A 326 51.40 -40.99 -36.96
CA PRO A 326 52.40 -40.25 -36.17
C PRO A 326 52.32 -38.69 -36.25
N SER A 327 53.41 -38.04 -35.81
CA SER A 327 53.78 -36.61 -35.94
C SER A 327 53.20 -35.62 -34.90
N GLY A 328 53.97 -34.63 -34.40
CA GLY A 328 55.39 -34.36 -34.66
C GLY A 328 56.12 -33.41 -33.68
N SER A 329 57.44 -33.60 -33.58
CA SER A 329 58.51 -32.67 -33.17
C SER A 329 58.23 -31.47 -32.24
N GLY A 330 58.82 -31.48 -31.04
CA GLY A 330 59.09 -30.30 -30.19
C GLY A 330 60.32 -30.53 -29.29
N LYS A 331 61.18 -29.51 -29.08
CA LYS A 331 62.50 -29.69 -28.42
C LYS A 331 62.59 -29.09 -26.99
N ARG A 332 63.43 -29.76 -26.18
CA ARG A 332 64.08 -29.39 -24.88
C ARG A 332 64.61 -27.93 -24.80
N PRO A 333 64.95 -27.34 -23.60
CA PRO A 333 65.61 -28.02 -22.46
C PRO A 333 65.40 -27.55 -20.97
N ARG A 334 65.77 -28.46 -20.06
CA ARG A 334 66.37 -28.33 -18.69
C ARG A 334 66.36 -27.00 -17.88
N ALA A 335 65.91 -27.10 -16.63
CA ALA A 335 66.67 -26.79 -15.39
C ALA A 335 66.08 -27.66 -14.23
N LYS A 336 66.84 -28.54 -13.54
CA LYS A 336 67.77 -28.36 -12.39
C LYS A 336 67.10 -27.90 -11.06
N ALA A 337 67.39 -28.65 -9.99
CA ALA A 337 66.89 -28.52 -8.61
C ALA A 337 67.84 -27.63 -7.74
N PRO A 338 67.69 -27.45 -6.39
CA PRO A 338 67.53 -28.50 -5.37
C PRO A 338 66.55 -28.20 -4.19
N ALA A 339 66.36 -29.19 -3.32
CA ALA A 339 65.55 -29.10 -2.10
C ALA A 339 66.32 -28.60 -0.86
N LYS A 340 65.61 -28.23 0.21
CA LYS A 340 66.15 -28.13 1.58
C LYS A 340 65.20 -28.77 2.61
N LYS A 341 65.76 -29.62 3.48
CA LYS A 341 65.08 -30.21 4.65
C LYS A 341 65.20 -29.28 5.85
N ARG A 342 64.28 -29.38 6.83
CA ARG A 342 64.63 -29.26 8.26
C ARG A 342 63.68 -30.13 9.13
N LYS A 343 64.16 -30.46 10.33
CA LYS A 343 63.57 -31.36 11.34
C LYS A 343 63.53 -30.65 12.70
N ALA A 344 62.47 -30.86 13.48
CA ALA A 344 62.33 -30.85 14.96
C ALA A 344 60.81 -30.75 15.26
N ALA A 345 60.15 -31.47 16.19
CA ALA A 345 60.47 -31.88 17.56
C ALA A 345 60.49 -30.69 18.55
N VAL A 346 59.88 -30.75 19.75
CA VAL A 346 59.02 -31.75 20.41
C VAL A 346 58.23 -31.05 21.53
N ALA A 347 57.02 -31.51 21.90
CA ALA A 347 56.46 -31.47 23.27
C ALA A 347 54.96 -31.85 23.32
N GLU A 348 54.62 -32.83 24.16
CA GLU A 348 53.29 -33.06 24.76
C GLU A 348 53.37 -32.55 26.22
N PRO A 349 52.26 -32.32 26.98
CA PRO A 349 51.56 -33.44 27.62
C PRO A 349 50.05 -33.27 28.00
N SER A 350 49.50 -34.37 28.52
CA SER A 350 48.45 -34.47 29.58
C SER A 350 47.00 -34.00 29.33
N GLU A 351 46.17 -34.97 28.89
CA GLU A 351 44.91 -35.48 29.48
C GLU A 351 43.70 -34.59 29.92
N PRO A 352 42.44 -35.12 29.90
CA PRO A 352 41.23 -34.31 29.96
C PRO A 352 40.46 -34.32 31.31
N ALA A 353 39.82 -33.19 31.63
CA ALA A 353 38.89 -33.07 32.75
C ALA A 353 37.49 -33.66 32.46
N LYS A 354 36.86 -34.23 33.50
CA LYS A 354 35.61 -35.01 33.42
C LYS A 354 34.36 -34.12 33.30
N LYS A 355 33.48 -34.39 32.31
CA LYS A 355 32.13 -33.80 32.24
C LYS A 355 31.14 -34.59 33.12
N PRO A 356 30.34 -33.96 34.00
CA PRO A 356 29.34 -34.65 34.81
C PRO A 356 28.07 -35.03 34.00
N LYS A 357 27.41 -36.12 34.40
CA LYS A 357 26.17 -36.62 33.78
C LYS A 357 24.94 -35.87 34.31
N ILE A 358 24.23 -35.13 33.46
CA ILE A 358 22.89 -34.61 33.80
C ILE A 358 21.82 -35.62 33.35
N LYS A 359 20.85 -35.90 34.23
CA LYS A 359 19.83 -36.95 34.06
C LYS A 359 18.67 -36.44 33.21
N LYS A 360 18.27 -37.19 32.17
CA LYS A 360 16.93 -36.99 31.54
C LYS A 360 15.85 -37.26 32.60
N LYS A 361 15.10 -36.23 33.01
CA LYS A 361 13.85 -36.40 33.76
C LYS A 361 12.68 -36.47 32.80
N LYS A 362 11.71 -37.34 33.11
CA LYS A 362 10.50 -37.59 32.34
C LYS A 362 9.37 -36.73 32.91
N ALA A 363 8.75 -35.89 32.08
CA ALA A 363 7.45 -35.28 32.33
C ALA A 363 6.52 -35.78 31.20
N ALA A 364 5.46 -36.54 31.44
CA ALA A 364 4.28 -36.28 32.29
C ALA A 364 3.28 -35.36 31.58
N ASN A 365 2.20 -35.96 31.09
CA ASN A 365 1.08 -35.27 30.46
C ASN A 365 0.45 -34.31 31.48
N CYS A 366 0.03 -33.14 31.02
CA CYS A 366 -0.99 -32.33 31.69
C CYS A 366 -1.99 -31.82 30.65
N SER A 367 -3.24 -31.62 31.06
CA SER A 367 -4.41 -31.51 30.19
C SER A 367 -4.68 -30.10 29.67
N THR A 368 -5.26 -30.04 28.47
CA THR A 368 -5.87 -28.86 27.85
C THR A 368 -6.91 -28.18 28.75
N PRO A 369 -6.80 -26.88 29.04
CA PRO A 369 -7.92 -26.06 29.51
C PRO A 369 -8.80 -25.63 28.33
N GLN A 370 -10.11 -25.61 28.50
CA GLN A 370 -11.05 -25.17 27.46
C GLN A 370 -11.00 -23.65 27.26
N ALA A 371 -11.25 -23.20 26.03
CA ALA A 371 -11.36 -21.78 25.71
C ALA A 371 -12.69 -21.22 26.26
N ILE A 372 -12.62 -20.33 27.26
CA ILE A 372 -13.74 -19.49 27.69
C ILE A 372 -13.55 -18.12 27.03
N ALA A 373 -14.49 -17.73 26.17
CA ALA A 373 -14.50 -16.38 25.59
C ALA A 373 -14.89 -15.36 26.67
N SER A 374 -13.97 -14.45 27.01
CA SER A 374 -14.21 -13.36 27.95
C SER A 374 -13.81 -12.03 27.33
N SER A 375 -14.80 -11.18 27.05
CA SER A 375 -14.61 -9.83 26.54
C SER A 375 -14.31 -8.87 27.70
N HIS A 376 -13.05 -8.80 28.12
CA HIS A 376 -12.56 -7.82 29.11
C HIS A 376 -11.38 -7.03 28.55
N HIS A 377 -11.68 -5.84 28.01
CA HIS A 377 -10.66 -4.81 27.82
C HIS A 377 -10.28 -4.21 29.18
N GLY A 378 -9.31 -4.83 29.84
CA GLY A 378 -8.67 -4.23 31.03
C GLY A 378 -8.01 -2.88 30.71
N PRO A 379 -7.77 -2.03 31.72
CA PRO A 379 -7.14 -0.74 31.51
C PRO A 379 -5.74 -0.89 30.90
N VAL A 380 -5.52 -0.29 29.73
CA VAL A 380 -4.23 -0.36 29.02
C VAL A 380 -3.10 0.13 29.92
N GLY A 381 -2.09 -0.72 30.13
CA GLY A 381 -0.98 -0.47 31.05
C GLY A 381 -0.09 0.73 30.65
N PRO A 382 0.70 1.29 31.60
CA PRO A 382 1.65 2.35 31.34
C PRO A 382 2.55 2.10 30.13
N ALA A 383 3.18 0.91 30.02
CA ALA A 383 4.06 0.58 28.90
C ALA A 383 3.33 0.65 27.54
N ALA A 384 2.14 0.06 27.43
CA ALA A 384 1.35 0.07 26.20
C ALA A 384 0.85 1.48 25.81
N LYS A 385 0.57 2.35 26.78
CA LYS A 385 0.29 3.78 26.54
C LYS A 385 1.51 4.56 26.05
N ALA A 386 2.71 4.22 26.51
CA ALA A 386 3.97 4.82 26.03
C ALA A 386 4.26 4.40 24.58
N VAL A 387 4.18 3.09 24.27
CA VAL A 387 4.33 2.54 22.91
C VAL A 387 3.40 3.24 21.91
N ALA A 388 2.12 3.39 22.25
CA ALA A 388 1.14 4.03 21.35
C ALA A 388 1.42 5.51 21.04
N ARG A 389 2.15 6.23 21.91
CA ARG A 389 2.60 7.61 21.65
C ARG A 389 3.87 7.65 20.79
N ALA A 390 4.83 6.78 21.09
CA ALA A 390 6.14 6.71 20.44
C ALA A 390 6.06 6.42 18.93
N ILE A 391 5.14 5.55 18.52
CA ILE A 391 4.93 5.16 17.11
C ILE A 391 4.59 6.35 16.20
N ALA A 392 3.94 7.39 16.73
CA ALA A 392 3.38 8.48 15.92
C ALA A 392 4.36 9.61 15.54
N LYS A 393 5.55 9.67 16.13
CA LYS A 393 6.48 10.82 15.97
C LYS A 393 7.96 10.47 15.77
N GLY A 394 8.30 9.17 15.80
CA GLY A 394 9.68 8.74 16.06
C GLY A 394 10.00 8.84 17.55
N VAL A 395 10.97 8.05 18.01
CA VAL A 395 11.22 7.85 19.44
C VAL A 395 12.52 8.56 19.83
N THR A 396 12.42 9.55 20.72
CA THR A 396 13.62 10.18 21.33
C THR A 396 14.28 9.24 22.33
N GLU A 397 15.57 9.46 22.66
CA GLU A 397 16.23 8.67 23.72
C GLU A 397 15.50 8.76 25.07
N LYS A 398 14.91 9.93 25.39
CA LYS A 398 14.09 10.13 26.59
C LYS A 398 12.84 9.25 26.57
N GLU A 399 12.11 9.20 25.45
CA GLU A 399 10.94 8.31 25.32
C GLU A 399 11.32 6.83 25.32
N ALA A 400 12.44 6.45 24.69
CA ALA A 400 12.93 5.08 24.70
C ALA A 400 13.31 4.62 26.12
N CYS A 401 14.02 5.47 26.88
CA CYS A 401 14.36 5.20 28.27
C CYS A 401 13.11 5.05 29.16
N HIS A 402 12.11 5.92 29.03
CA HIS A 402 10.86 5.83 29.80
C HIS A 402 10.00 4.61 29.41
N LEU A 403 9.95 4.26 28.13
CA LEU A 403 9.22 3.08 27.64
C LEU A 403 9.85 1.79 28.19
N VAL A 404 11.19 1.70 28.17
CA VAL A 404 11.92 0.58 28.76
C VAL A 404 11.85 0.59 30.29
N GLN A 405 11.79 1.76 30.94
CA GLN A 405 11.52 1.86 32.38
C GLN A 405 10.16 1.27 32.74
N ALA A 406 9.08 1.72 32.09
CA ALA A 406 7.73 1.23 32.37
C ALA A 406 7.60 -0.28 32.12
N PHE A 407 8.21 -0.79 31.04
CA PHE A 407 8.29 -2.23 30.79
C PHE A 407 9.08 -2.96 31.90
N TRP A 408 10.21 -2.42 32.36
CA TRP A 408 11.01 -3.03 33.42
C TRP A 408 10.28 -3.04 34.76
N GLU A 409 9.57 -1.97 35.12
CA GLU A 409 8.78 -1.89 36.36
C GLU A 409 7.57 -2.85 36.34
N GLU A 410 6.96 -3.10 35.18
CA GLU A 410 5.91 -4.11 35.00
C GLU A 410 6.46 -5.56 35.06
N PHE A 411 7.69 -5.82 34.61
CA PHE A 411 8.25 -7.19 34.47
C PHE A 411 9.24 -7.63 35.57
N GLU A 412 10.03 -6.73 36.16
CA GLU A 412 11.04 -7.05 37.19
C GLU A 412 10.46 -7.83 38.38
N PRO A 413 9.27 -7.51 38.93
CA PRO A 413 8.66 -8.29 40.01
C PRO A 413 8.21 -9.70 39.63
N LEU A 414 8.11 -10.00 38.33
CA LEU A 414 7.71 -11.31 37.80
C LEU A 414 8.90 -12.23 37.51
N LEU A 415 10.12 -11.69 37.51
CA LEU A 415 11.35 -12.44 37.32
C LEU A 415 11.75 -13.16 38.62
N LYS A 416 12.35 -14.35 38.48
CA LYS A 416 12.95 -15.04 39.62
C LYS A 416 14.31 -14.40 39.93
N PRO A 417 14.72 -14.26 41.20
CA PRO A 417 16.00 -13.63 41.55
C PRO A 417 17.21 -14.19 40.80
N ASP A 418 17.23 -15.50 40.55
CA ASP A 418 18.32 -16.19 39.85
C ASP A 418 18.15 -16.27 38.31
N SER A 419 17.14 -15.58 37.73
CA SER A 419 16.84 -15.71 36.30
C SER A 419 17.63 -14.72 35.43
N ILE A 420 18.60 -15.26 34.68
CA ILE A 420 19.41 -14.49 33.72
C ILE A 420 18.56 -14.19 32.47
N VAL A 421 17.92 -13.02 32.44
CA VAL A 421 17.23 -12.50 31.25
C VAL A 421 18.24 -11.81 30.33
N PRO A 422 18.38 -12.22 29.04
CA PRO A 422 19.39 -11.65 28.14
C PRO A 422 19.32 -10.12 27.97
N SER A 423 18.12 -9.55 27.96
CA SER A 423 17.88 -8.10 27.89
C SER A 423 17.86 -7.39 29.25
N GLY A 424 17.88 -8.12 30.38
CA GLY A 424 17.67 -7.54 31.72
C GLY A 424 18.69 -6.46 32.08
N ASN A 425 19.97 -6.69 31.76
CA ASN A 425 21.03 -5.71 31.97
C ASN A 425 20.85 -4.42 31.15
N PHE A 426 20.21 -4.49 29.98
CA PHE A 426 19.88 -3.31 29.18
C PHE A 426 18.66 -2.59 29.76
N CYS A 427 17.61 -3.33 30.12
CA CYS A 427 16.39 -2.74 30.69
C CYS A 427 16.65 -2.05 32.03
N ALA A 428 17.40 -2.69 32.93
CA ALA A 428 17.82 -2.10 34.21
C ALA A 428 18.70 -0.84 34.00
N LEU A 429 19.56 -0.82 32.98
CA LEU A 429 20.34 0.37 32.64
C LEU A 429 19.45 1.51 32.13
N ALA A 430 18.58 1.25 31.15
CA ALA A 430 17.70 2.27 30.58
C ALA A 430 16.72 2.84 31.62
N SER A 431 16.17 1.96 32.47
CA SER A 431 15.38 2.31 33.66
C SER A 431 16.16 3.18 34.64
N ARG A 432 17.47 2.96 34.82
CA ARG A 432 18.32 3.82 35.66
C ARG A 432 18.62 5.17 35.00
N LEU A 433 18.84 5.22 33.69
CA LEU A 433 19.06 6.47 32.95
C LEU A 433 17.81 7.36 32.99
N ALA A 434 16.61 6.78 32.85
CA ALA A 434 15.34 7.48 33.04
C ALA A 434 15.20 8.04 34.46
N ARG A 435 15.36 7.19 35.49
CA ARG A 435 15.29 7.58 36.92
C ARG A 435 16.38 8.55 37.39
N THR A 436 17.28 8.99 36.52
CA THR A 436 18.33 9.95 36.85
C THR A 436 18.41 11.14 35.87
N ASP A 437 17.45 11.29 34.94
CA ASP A 437 17.46 12.30 33.87
C ASP A 437 18.77 12.32 33.05
N HIS A 438 19.30 11.12 32.76
CA HIS A 438 20.51 10.88 31.97
C HIS A 438 20.22 10.10 30.67
N GLU A 439 19.01 10.20 30.12
CA GLU A 439 18.58 9.42 28.94
C GLU A 439 19.39 9.76 27.69
N ASN A 440 19.90 10.99 27.61
CA ASN A 440 20.82 11.47 26.57
C ASN A 440 22.18 10.73 26.49
N ARG A 441 22.38 9.71 27.33
CA ARG A 441 23.54 8.79 27.28
C ARG A 441 23.19 7.43 26.68
N LEU A 442 21.93 7.14 26.33
CA LEU A 442 21.47 5.82 25.90
C LEU A 442 22.28 5.27 24.71
N SER A 443 22.43 6.06 23.65
CA SER A 443 23.25 5.74 22.46
C SER A 443 24.69 5.34 22.81
N SER A 444 25.35 6.02 23.75
CA SER A 444 26.71 5.69 24.20
C SER A 444 26.83 4.30 24.87
N HIS A 445 25.70 3.72 25.28
CA HIS A 445 25.63 2.39 25.86
C HIS A 445 25.13 1.31 24.90
N LEU A 446 24.39 1.64 23.81
CA LEU A 446 23.89 0.65 22.83
C LEU A 446 24.97 -0.31 22.27
N PRO A 447 26.21 0.12 21.96
CA PRO A 447 27.27 -0.80 21.52
C PRO A 447 27.58 -1.92 22.53
N LYS A 448 27.44 -1.65 23.84
CA LYS A 448 27.77 -2.61 24.92
C LYS A 448 26.76 -3.77 25.00
N PHE A 449 25.63 -3.66 24.32
CA PHE A 449 24.59 -4.69 24.23
C PHE A 449 24.42 -5.22 22.79
N GLY A 450 25.30 -4.86 21.86
CA GLY A 450 25.17 -5.20 20.43
C GLY A 450 24.01 -4.49 19.71
N LEU A 451 23.33 -3.55 20.36
CA LEU A 451 22.18 -2.81 19.81
C LEU A 451 22.58 -1.66 18.87
N CYS A 452 23.87 -1.32 18.81
CA CYS A 452 24.44 -0.45 17.79
C CYS A 452 25.22 -1.28 16.75
N THR A 453 25.45 -0.71 15.57
CA THR A 453 26.30 -1.24 14.50
C THR A 453 27.16 -0.10 13.96
N ASN A 454 28.48 -0.29 13.92
CA ASN A 454 29.42 0.73 13.45
C ASN A 454 29.48 0.73 11.91
N ILE A 455 28.48 1.33 11.28
CA ILE A 455 28.42 1.51 9.82
C ILE A 455 29.60 2.42 9.39
N PRO A 456 30.49 1.98 8.50
CA PRO A 456 31.62 2.80 8.07
C PRO A 456 31.14 3.96 7.20
N VAL A 457 31.77 5.13 7.36
CA VAL A 457 31.59 6.28 6.48
C VAL A 457 32.43 6.05 5.23
N SER A 458 31.76 5.88 4.08
CA SER A 458 32.42 5.86 2.77
C SER A 458 32.74 7.29 2.34
N PHE A 459 33.80 7.47 1.53
CA PHE A 459 34.19 8.77 1.01
C PHE A 459 34.08 8.75 -0.52
N VAL A 460 33.39 9.74 -1.09
CA VAL A 460 33.16 9.85 -2.53
C VAL A 460 33.71 11.17 -3.05
N ASP A 461 34.47 11.11 -4.15
CA ASP A 461 34.85 12.31 -4.88
C ASP A 461 33.62 12.90 -5.58
N VAL A 462 33.42 14.20 -5.35
CA VAL A 462 32.31 15.01 -5.87
C VAL A 462 32.81 16.25 -6.63
N GLY A 463 34.10 16.28 -7.01
CA GLY A 463 34.75 17.43 -7.65
C GLY A 463 35.05 18.58 -6.70
N LEU A 464 35.22 18.30 -5.40
CA LEU A 464 35.68 19.24 -4.40
C LEU A 464 37.16 18.98 -4.06
N SER A 465 37.80 19.89 -3.32
CA SER A 465 39.19 19.73 -2.88
C SER A 465 39.42 18.56 -1.92
N GLU A 466 38.34 18.05 -1.31
CA GLU A 466 38.34 16.90 -0.39
C GLU A 466 37.16 15.99 -0.74
N THR A 467 37.35 14.67 -0.60
CA THR A 467 36.29 13.67 -0.81
C THR A 467 35.19 13.80 0.24
N HIS A 468 33.93 13.79 -0.18
CA HIS A 468 32.81 14.00 0.73
C HIS A 468 32.43 12.71 1.48
N PRO A 469 32.28 12.74 2.81
CA PRO A 469 31.78 11.60 3.58
C PRO A 469 30.30 11.32 3.26
N ILE A 470 29.98 10.06 3.02
CA ILE A 470 28.62 9.54 2.85
C ILE A 470 28.39 8.27 3.66
N LEU A 471 27.16 8.07 4.13
CA LEU A 471 26.70 6.78 4.63
C LEU A 471 26.09 6.00 3.45
N ALA A 472 26.91 5.20 2.77
CA ALA A 472 26.47 4.45 1.60
C ALA A 472 25.51 3.31 2.02
N VAL A 473 24.41 3.14 1.28
CA VAL A 473 23.40 2.09 1.55
C VAL A 473 24.03 0.69 1.44
N SER A 474 25.03 0.51 0.57
CA SER A 474 25.83 -0.72 0.50
C SER A 474 26.49 -1.07 1.83
N ASP A 475 26.89 -0.07 2.61
CA ASP A 475 27.73 -0.26 3.78
C ASP A 475 26.87 -0.45 5.04
N PHE A 476 25.68 0.18 5.08
CA PHE A 476 24.58 -0.26 5.93
C PHE A 476 24.31 -1.77 5.76
N ILE A 477 24.04 -2.22 4.53
CA ILE A 477 23.67 -3.62 4.26
C ILE A 477 24.82 -4.57 4.61
N LYS A 478 26.06 -4.29 4.18
CA LYS A 478 27.24 -5.12 4.52
C LYS A 478 27.43 -5.26 6.03
N THR A 479 27.30 -4.17 6.79
CA THR A 479 27.55 -4.22 8.25
C THR A 479 26.40 -4.91 8.98
N LEU A 480 25.15 -4.75 8.53
CA LEU A 480 24.00 -5.49 9.06
C LEU A 480 24.07 -7.00 8.75
N ASP A 481 24.60 -7.40 7.59
CA ASP A 481 24.75 -8.83 7.25
C ASP A 481 25.94 -9.45 8.01
N ALA A 482 27.06 -8.73 8.14
CA ALA A 482 28.20 -9.14 8.96
C ALA A 482 27.85 -9.30 10.45
N ASP A 483 27.01 -8.40 11.00
CA ASP A 483 26.44 -8.50 12.35
C ASP A 483 25.35 -9.59 12.48
N ASN A 484 24.99 -10.29 11.39
CA ASN A 484 23.88 -11.25 11.30
C ASN A 484 22.48 -10.64 11.61
N LYS A 485 22.34 -9.32 11.51
CA LYS A 485 21.10 -8.56 11.78
C LYS A 485 20.13 -8.55 10.59
N MET A 486 20.59 -8.86 9.37
CA MET A 486 19.73 -8.95 8.19
C MET A 486 18.61 -9.99 8.34
N ASP A 487 18.86 -11.15 8.98
CA ASP A 487 17.80 -12.13 9.25
C ASP A 487 16.74 -11.60 10.22
N THR A 488 17.11 -10.70 11.15
CA THR A 488 16.14 -10.06 12.05
C THR A 488 15.27 -9.05 11.29
N LEU A 489 15.87 -8.23 10.43
CA LEU A 489 15.15 -7.24 9.62
C LEU A 489 14.23 -7.87 8.56
N LEU A 490 14.63 -9.01 7.98
CA LEU A 490 13.86 -9.71 6.94
C LEU A 490 13.03 -10.89 7.48
N MET A 491 12.95 -11.07 8.80
CA MET A 491 12.25 -12.17 9.47
C MET A 491 12.66 -13.57 8.96
N GLY A 492 13.94 -13.74 8.63
CA GLY A 492 14.50 -14.98 8.06
C GLY A 492 14.25 -15.21 6.56
N ASN A 493 13.62 -14.26 5.85
CA ASN A 493 13.46 -14.32 4.40
C ASN A 493 14.72 -13.75 3.73
N ARG A 494 15.39 -14.54 2.89
CA ARG A 494 16.53 -14.09 2.09
C ARG A 494 16.08 -13.72 0.67
N ALA A 495 16.99 -13.12 -0.12
CA ALA A 495 16.68 -12.50 -1.40
C ALA A 495 15.87 -13.39 -2.36
N GLN A 496 16.18 -14.69 -2.42
CA GLN A 496 15.47 -15.66 -3.27
C GLN A 496 13.97 -15.76 -2.94
N GLN A 497 13.58 -15.77 -1.65
CA GLN A 497 12.16 -15.90 -1.27
C GLN A 497 11.37 -14.64 -1.64
N TYR A 498 11.99 -13.46 -1.56
CA TYR A 498 11.39 -12.23 -2.10
C TYR A 498 11.33 -12.24 -3.62
N GLU A 499 12.36 -12.72 -4.32
CA GLU A 499 12.37 -12.84 -5.78
C GLU A 499 11.31 -13.82 -6.30
N GLU A 500 11.15 -14.98 -5.66
CA GLU A 500 10.09 -15.95 -5.94
C GLU A 500 8.69 -15.34 -5.73
N PHE A 501 8.47 -14.63 -4.61
CA PHE A 501 7.25 -13.87 -4.37
C PHE A 501 6.99 -12.83 -5.47
N TRP A 502 7.98 -12.01 -5.82
CA TRP A 502 7.84 -10.98 -6.86
C TRP A 502 7.68 -11.54 -8.27
N ASN A 503 8.18 -12.74 -8.54
CA ASN A 503 8.00 -13.42 -9.82
C ASN A 503 6.58 -14.00 -9.94
N TYR A 504 6.08 -14.67 -8.90
CA TYR A 504 4.68 -15.09 -8.80
C TYR A 504 3.72 -13.90 -8.90
N TRP A 505 4.02 -12.80 -8.20
CA TRP A 505 3.23 -11.57 -8.25
C TRP A 505 3.23 -10.92 -9.64
N ARG A 506 4.37 -10.88 -10.34
CA ARG A 506 4.44 -10.37 -11.71
C ARG A 506 3.66 -11.24 -12.70
N GLN A 507 3.71 -12.57 -12.56
CA GLN A 507 2.91 -13.49 -13.38
C GLN A 507 1.40 -13.27 -13.19
N LEU A 508 0.96 -13.07 -11.94
CA LEU A 508 -0.41 -12.63 -11.65
C LEU A 508 -0.71 -11.31 -12.37
N VAL A 509 -0.03 -10.21 -12.02
CA VAL A 509 -0.31 -8.85 -12.52
C VAL A 509 -0.31 -8.77 -14.05
N CYS A 510 0.64 -9.42 -14.74
CA CYS A 510 0.67 -9.53 -16.20
C CYS A 510 -0.68 -9.96 -16.79
N CYS A 511 -1.28 -11.01 -16.22
CA CYS A 511 -2.54 -11.57 -16.73
C CYS A 511 -3.76 -10.69 -16.41
N TYR A 512 -3.70 -9.80 -15.41
CA TYR A 512 -4.77 -8.84 -15.13
C TYR A 512 -4.77 -7.66 -16.11
N ASP A 513 -3.61 -7.08 -16.47
CA ASP A 513 -3.57 -5.92 -17.38
C ASP A 513 -3.96 -6.26 -18.84
N TYR A 514 -3.84 -7.53 -19.27
CA TYR A 514 -4.46 -8.02 -20.52
C TYR A 514 -5.99 -8.25 -20.42
N GLY A 515 -6.62 -7.92 -19.29
CA GLY A 515 -8.07 -8.04 -19.08
C GLY A 515 -8.59 -9.48 -19.01
N ILE A 516 -7.71 -10.48 -18.83
CA ILE A 516 -8.09 -11.90 -18.82
C ILE A 516 -9.10 -12.16 -17.69
N PHE A 517 -8.87 -11.56 -16.52
CA PHE A 517 -9.65 -11.72 -15.29
C PHE A 517 -10.90 -10.81 -15.14
N GLY A 518 -11.59 -10.49 -16.23
CA GLY A 518 -12.98 -10.01 -16.19
C GLY A 518 -13.19 -8.50 -16.08
N CYS A 519 -14.34 -8.10 -15.53
CA CYS A 519 -14.93 -6.77 -15.73
C CYS A 519 -14.48 -5.69 -14.74
N ASN A 520 -13.80 -6.08 -13.66
CA ASN A 520 -13.50 -5.20 -12.54
C ASN A 520 -12.45 -4.15 -12.93
N SER A 521 -12.56 -2.95 -12.38
CA SER A 521 -11.51 -1.94 -12.53
C SER A 521 -10.24 -2.37 -11.82
N PHE A 522 -9.08 -1.88 -12.30
CA PHE A 522 -7.78 -2.14 -11.70
C PHE A 522 -7.74 -1.80 -10.19
N GLU A 523 -8.40 -0.72 -9.76
CA GLU A 523 -8.44 -0.32 -8.34
C GLU A 523 -9.33 -1.25 -7.49
N GLU A 524 -10.42 -1.80 -8.05
CA GLU A 524 -11.20 -2.87 -7.40
C GLU A 524 -10.38 -4.15 -7.30
N HIS A 525 -9.60 -4.49 -8.32
CA HIS A 525 -8.72 -5.66 -8.26
C HIS A 525 -7.57 -5.49 -7.25
N LEU A 526 -6.92 -4.32 -7.20
CA LEU A 526 -5.96 -3.99 -6.14
C LEU A 526 -6.61 -4.09 -4.75
N SER A 527 -7.90 -3.73 -4.62
CA SER A 527 -8.64 -3.87 -3.37
C SER A 527 -8.88 -5.33 -2.99
N THR A 528 -9.19 -6.22 -3.94
CA THR A 528 -9.27 -7.68 -3.73
C THR A 528 -7.92 -8.25 -3.30
N VAL A 529 -6.87 -7.98 -4.08
CA VAL A 529 -5.49 -8.43 -3.83
C VAL A 529 -4.98 -7.96 -2.48
N PHE A 530 -5.31 -6.73 -2.09
CA PHE A 530 -4.99 -6.18 -0.78
C PHE A 530 -5.75 -6.86 0.37
N ALA A 531 -7.01 -7.28 0.15
CA ALA A 531 -7.77 -8.06 1.11
C ALA A 531 -7.20 -9.47 1.28
N GLU A 532 -6.76 -10.11 0.20
CA GLU A 532 -6.08 -11.41 0.24
C GLU A 532 -4.72 -11.31 0.93
N LEU A 533 -3.92 -10.27 0.64
CA LEU A 533 -2.66 -10.00 1.32
C LEU A 533 -2.87 -9.79 2.83
N LYS A 534 -3.91 -9.05 3.24
CA LYS A 534 -4.32 -8.94 4.65
C LYS A 534 -4.69 -10.28 5.28
N GLN A 535 -5.42 -11.15 4.57
CA GLN A 535 -5.70 -12.51 5.06
C GLN A 535 -4.43 -13.36 5.18
N PHE A 536 -3.51 -13.28 4.21
CA PHE A 536 -2.24 -14.00 4.25
C PHE A 536 -1.40 -13.54 5.45
N CYS A 537 -1.25 -12.23 5.67
CA CYS A 537 -0.56 -11.69 6.83
C CYS A 537 -1.20 -12.17 8.14
N ALA A 538 -2.53 -12.09 8.27
CA ALA A 538 -3.25 -12.54 9.46
C ALA A 538 -3.10 -14.05 9.75
N ARG A 539 -3.05 -14.90 8.71
CA ARG A 539 -2.82 -16.36 8.86
C ARG A 539 -1.40 -16.70 9.33
N ASN A 540 -0.42 -15.83 9.04
CA ASN A 540 0.99 -16.03 9.36
C ASN A 540 1.49 -15.15 10.54
N SER A 541 0.58 -14.49 11.26
CA SER A 541 0.89 -13.53 12.34
C SER A 541 1.78 -12.35 11.92
N LEU A 542 1.75 -11.97 10.65
CA LEU A 542 2.46 -10.81 10.10
C LEU A 542 1.54 -9.57 10.13
N GLN A 543 2.13 -8.37 10.19
CA GLN A 543 1.41 -7.10 10.05
C GLN A 543 1.67 -6.47 8.68
N LEU A 544 0.71 -5.67 8.20
CA LEU A 544 0.75 -5.03 6.89
C LEU A 544 0.53 -3.51 7.05
N HIS A 545 1.61 -2.73 6.92
CA HIS A 545 1.63 -1.29 7.23
C HIS A 545 0.93 -0.42 6.17
N MET A 546 0.77 -0.92 4.94
CA MET A 546 -0.01 -0.24 3.91
C MET A 546 -1.53 -0.30 4.21
N MET A 547 -2.18 0.86 4.25
CA MET A 547 -3.62 0.97 4.56
C MET A 547 -4.54 0.57 3.40
N HIS A 548 -4.03 0.66 2.17
CA HIS A 548 -4.63 0.20 0.92
C HIS A 548 -3.50 -0.05 -0.09
N LEU A 549 -3.69 -0.94 -1.06
CA LEU A 549 -2.83 -1.04 -2.23
C LEU A 549 -3.37 -0.11 -3.32
N SER A 550 -2.51 0.70 -3.94
CA SER A 550 -2.91 1.65 -4.99
C SER A 550 -1.93 1.64 -6.15
N ARG A 551 -2.40 2.08 -7.33
CA ARG A 551 -1.57 2.21 -8.52
C ARG A 551 -0.31 3.08 -8.29
N GLN A 552 -0.43 4.13 -7.47
CA GLN A 552 0.68 5.00 -7.09
C GLN A 552 1.70 4.32 -6.17
N LEU A 553 1.25 3.50 -5.20
CA LEU A 553 2.15 2.71 -4.34
C LEU A 553 2.98 1.72 -5.16
N LEU A 554 2.39 1.13 -6.20
CA LEU A 554 3.07 0.25 -7.15
C LEU A 554 4.02 0.97 -8.13
N GLY A 555 4.14 2.30 -8.07
CA GLY A 555 5.05 3.07 -8.92
C GLY A 555 4.57 3.35 -10.34
N PHE A 556 3.28 3.10 -10.64
CA PHE A 556 2.67 3.41 -11.94
C PHE A 556 1.88 4.73 -11.86
N THR A 557 2.02 5.62 -12.85
CA THR A 557 1.10 6.77 -12.98
C THR A 557 -0.05 6.47 -13.95
N LYS A 558 0.15 5.52 -14.87
CA LYS A 558 -0.85 5.01 -15.85
C LYS A 558 -0.64 3.51 -16.11
N SER A 559 -1.70 2.79 -16.50
CA SER A 559 -1.59 1.39 -16.99
C SER A 559 -0.57 1.24 -18.13
N SER A 560 -0.48 2.24 -19.01
CA SER A 560 0.44 2.24 -20.17
C SER A 560 1.93 2.36 -19.80
N GLU A 561 2.27 2.45 -18.51
CA GLU A 561 3.66 2.51 -18.01
C GLU A 561 4.14 1.14 -17.48
N TYR A 562 3.29 0.11 -17.54
CA TYR A 562 3.66 -1.27 -17.26
C TYR A 562 4.60 -1.84 -18.36
N PRO A 563 5.62 -2.67 -18.03
CA PRO A 563 6.05 -3.10 -16.70
C PRO A 563 7.05 -2.16 -16.02
N ILE A 564 7.31 -0.97 -16.59
CA ILE A 564 8.43 -0.07 -16.26
C ILE A 564 8.07 0.91 -15.11
N GLY A 565 7.30 0.43 -14.12
CA GLY A 565 6.90 1.20 -12.95
C GLY A 565 8.09 1.50 -12.04
N ASN A 566 8.28 2.76 -11.64
CA ASN A 566 9.33 3.14 -10.70
C ASN A 566 8.81 2.95 -9.28
N TRP A 567 9.08 1.79 -8.70
CA TRP A 567 8.61 1.37 -7.38
C TRP A 567 8.76 2.46 -6.31
N PHE A 568 7.69 2.73 -5.57
CA PHE A 568 7.74 3.74 -4.52
C PHE A 568 8.42 3.17 -3.28
N LYS A 569 9.64 3.64 -3.00
CA LYS A 569 10.54 3.15 -1.94
C LYS A 569 9.98 3.19 -0.50
N GLY A 570 8.83 3.83 -0.27
CA GLY A 570 8.09 3.78 0.99
C GLY A 570 7.13 2.59 1.11
N ALA A 571 7.05 1.71 0.11
CA ALA A 571 6.34 0.43 0.18
C ALA A 571 7.21 -0.70 0.77
N ASP A 572 8.54 -0.52 0.81
CA ASP A 572 9.50 -1.54 1.26
C ASP A 572 9.66 -1.65 2.78
N THR A 573 9.05 -0.74 3.55
CA THR A 573 9.13 -0.74 5.02
C THR A 573 8.23 -1.82 5.64
N ILE A 574 8.76 -3.02 5.74
CA ILE A 574 8.39 -4.01 6.75
C ILE A 574 8.92 -3.54 8.11
N VAL A 575 8.09 -3.67 9.15
CA VAL A 575 8.42 -3.46 10.58
C VAL A 575 7.69 -4.51 11.40
#